data_AF-A0A370LQR9-F1
#
_entry.id   AF-A0A370LQR9-F1
#
_cell.length_a   1.000
_cell.length_b   1.000
_cell.length_c   1.000
_cell.angle_alpha   90.00
_cell.angle_beta   90.00
_cell.angle_gamma   90.00
#
_symmetry.space_group_name_H-M   'P 1'
#
loop_
_entity.id
_entity.type
_entity.pdbx_description
1 polymer ?
#
loop_
_entity_poly.entity_id
_entity_poly.type
_entity_poly.pdbx_seq_one_letter_code
_entity_poly.pdbx_strand_id
1 'polypeptide(L)'
;MLSKKQVENVCMNGCGSDECRYLDSDDYDYGKFYCVKHRINQKQKIDQIVAEFIADCASKGIDPADQGDPIGDNCSGYPYLKHVEQGYDKKN
;
A
#
# COMPACT_ATOMS: atom_id res chain seq x y z
N MET A 1 -3.30 11.51 5.42
CA MET A 1 -3.14 11.51 3.96
C MET A 1 -1.66 11.43 3.72
N LEU A 2 -1.21 10.54 2.85
CA LEU A 2 0.21 10.46 2.54
C LEU A 2 0.64 11.68 1.73
N SER A 3 1.83 12.20 2.02
CA SER A 3 2.41 13.28 1.25
C SER A 3 2.76 12.81 -0.15
N LYS A 4 2.80 13.74 -1.10
CA LYS A 4 3.16 13.43 -2.49
C LYS A 4 4.47 12.64 -2.60
N LYS A 5 5.50 13.04 -1.86
CA LYS A 5 6.80 12.38 -1.84
C LYS A 5 6.77 10.96 -1.27
N GLN A 6 5.93 10.71 -0.24
CA GLN A 6 5.72 9.37 0.29
C GLN A 6 5.02 8.49 -0.75
N VAL A 7 4.01 9.01 -1.42
CA VAL A 7 3.28 8.28 -2.46
C VAL A 7 4.24 7.94 -3.61
N GLU A 8 4.97 8.91 -4.16
CA GLU A 8 5.86 8.72 -5.32
C GLU A 8 7.06 7.82 -5.03
N ASN A 9 7.76 8.01 -3.91
CA ASN A 9 9.05 7.36 -3.69
C ASN A 9 8.97 6.08 -2.84
N VAL A 10 7.83 5.80 -2.21
CA VAL A 10 7.69 4.67 -1.30
C VAL A 10 6.51 3.77 -1.65
N CYS A 11 5.36 4.37 -2.02
CA CYS A 11 4.17 3.59 -2.31
C CYS A 11 3.92 3.29 -3.79
N MET A 12 4.45 4.10 -4.71
CA MET A 12 4.32 3.94 -6.18
C MET A 12 5.68 3.85 -6.88
N ASN A 13 6.71 3.41 -6.16
CA ASN A 13 8.08 3.42 -6.69
C ASN A 13 8.33 2.22 -7.62
N GLY A 14 7.76 2.27 -8.82
CA GLY A 14 8.20 1.46 -9.96
C GLY A 14 7.29 0.31 -10.41
N CYS A 15 6.06 0.20 -9.92
CA CYS A 15 5.11 -0.90 -10.19
C CYS A 15 5.72 -2.26 -9.86
N GLY A 16 5.78 -2.59 -8.57
CA GLY A 16 6.53 -3.77 -8.11
C GLY A 16 6.10 -4.30 -6.75
N SER A 17 6.62 -5.48 -6.43
CA SER A 17 6.31 -6.19 -5.18
C SER A 17 6.63 -5.43 -3.91
N ASP A 18 7.59 -4.52 -3.96
CA ASP A 18 8.01 -3.72 -2.82
C ASP A 18 7.05 -2.57 -2.52
N GLU A 19 6.03 -2.31 -3.34
CA GLU A 19 5.11 -1.18 -3.16
C GLU A 19 4.10 -1.36 -2.01
N CYS A 20 3.43 -0.26 -1.64
CA CYS A 20 2.46 -0.24 -0.54
C CYS A 20 1.17 -1.00 -0.91
N ARG A 21 1.02 -2.24 -0.45
CA ARG A 21 -0.25 -2.99 -0.62
C ARG A 21 -1.46 -2.38 0.09
N TYR A 22 -1.22 -1.50 1.06
CA TYR A 22 -2.25 -0.82 1.85
C TYR A 22 -2.52 0.61 1.40
N LEU A 23 -2.16 0.97 0.16
CA LEU A 23 -2.45 2.26 -0.42
C LEU A 23 -3.90 2.30 -0.93
N ASP A 24 -4.66 3.31 -0.53
CA ASP A 24 -6.04 3.52 -0.99
C ASP A 24 -6.27 5.00 -1.33
N SER A 25 -7.10 5.28 -2.33
CA SER A 25 -7.46 6.65 -2.72
C SER A 25 -8.66 7.16 -1.92
N ASP A 26 -8.84 8.48 -1.79
CA ASP A 26 -10.07 9.04 -1.24
C ASP A 26 -11.25 8.87 -2.21
N ASP A 27 -12.42 8.54 -1.69
CA ASP A 27 -13.66 8.40 -2.46
C ASP A 27 -14.10 9.71 -3.16
N TYR A 28 -13.69 10.86 -2.63
CA TYR A 28 -14.11 12.18 -3.10
C TYR A 28 -12.97 13.02 -3.71
N ASP A 29 -11.72 12.60 -3.54
CA ASP A 29 -10.55 13.32 -4.01
C ASP A 29 -9.46 12.34 -4.47
N TYR A 30 -9.47 12.03 -5.76
CA TYR A 30 -8.52 11.10 -6.39
C TYR A 30 -7.05 11.50 -6.24
N GLY A 31 -6.75 12.74 -5.83
CA GLY A 31 -5.38 13.19 -5.54
C GLY A 31 -4.90 12.80 -4.14
N LYS A 32 -5.76 12.28 -3.27
CA LYS A 32 -5.45 11.94 -1.88
C LYS A 32 -5.33 10.45 -1.69
N PHE A 33 -4.23 10.04 -1.07
CA PHE A 33 -3.98 8.65 -0.74
C PHE A 33 -3.79 8.45 0.77
N TYR A 34 -4.12 7.26 1.25
CA TYR A 34 -4.00 6.88 2.66
C TYR A 34 -3.43 5.49 2.81
N CYS A 35 -2.77 5.28 3.94
CA CYS A 35 -2.51 3.94 4.45
C CYS A 35 -3.78 3.41 5.13
N VAL A 36 -4.30 2.27 4.66
CA VAL A 36 -5.44 1.59 5.28
C VAL A 36 -5.04 0.42 6.19
N LYS A 37 -3.73 0.26 6.49
CA LYS A 37 -3.21 -0.83 7.33
C LYS A 37 -3.88 -0.92 8.70
N HIS A 38 -4.22 0.20 9.32
CA HIS A 38 -4.88 0.22 10.63
C HIS A 38 -6.41 0.06 10.58
N ARG A 39 -6.99 -0.07 9.38
CA ARG A 39 -8.42 -0.31 9.18
C ARG A 39 -8.64 -1.82 9.10
N ILE A 40 -8.99 -2.43 10.23
CA ILE A 40 -9.06 -3.90 10.40
C ILE A 40 -9.73 -4.60 9.22
N ASN A 41 -10.90 -4.13 8.80
CA ASN A 41 -11.66 -4.76 7.70
C ASN A 41 -10.96 -4.65 6.34
N GLN A 42 -10.26 -3.54 6.06
CA GLN A 42 -9.51 -3.37 4.82
C GLN A 42 -8.21 -4.18 4.87
N LYS A 43 -7.49 -4.11 5.99
CA LYS A 43 -6.29 -4.91 6.24
C LYS A 43 -6.56 -6.41 6.02
N GLN A 44 -7.60 -6.96 6.64
CA GLN A 44 -7.93 -8.38 6.52
C GLN A 44 -8.20 -8.79 5.07
N LYS A 45 -8.97 -7.98 4.32
CA LYS A 45 -9.24 -8.25 2.91
C LYS A 45 -7.97 -8.21 2.06
N ILE A 46 -7.14 -7.18 2.25
CA ILE A 46 -5.87 -7.04 1.52
C ILE A 46 -4.92 -8.19 1.85
N ASP A 47 -4.79 -8.53 3.14
CA ASP A 47 -3.94 -9.65 3.59
C ASP A 47 -4.40 -10.97 2.99
N GLN A 48 -5.72 -11.20 2.92
CA GLN A 48 -6.29 -12.39 2.29
C GLN A 48 -5.97 -12.45 0.79
N ILE A 49 -6.22 -11.37 0.06
CA ILE A 49 -5.95 -11.30 -1.39
C ILE A 49 -4.47 -11.55 -1.67
N VAL A 50 -3.57 -10.94 -0.91
CA VAL A 50 -2.12 -11.13 -1.07
C VAL A 50 -1.71 -12.57 -0.72
N ALA A 51 -2.30 -13.17 0.31
CA ALA A 51 -2.03 -14.57 0.66
C ALA A 51 -2.50 -15.53 -0.45
N GLU A 52 -3.69 -15.31 -1.01
CA GLU A 52 -4.23 -16.08 -2.14
C GLU A 52 -3.34 -15.94 -3.39
N PHE A 53 -2.90 -14.72 -3.70
CA PHE A 53 -1.98 -14.44 -4.80
C PHE A 53 -0.63 -15.14 -4.65
N ILE A 54 0.00 -15.07 -3.46
CA ILE A 54 1.28 -15.75 -3.19
C ILE A 54 1.11 -17.26 -3.31
N ALA A 55 0.00 -17.83 -2.82
CA ALA A 55 -0.29 -19.25 -2.95
C ALA A 55 -0.47 -19.69 -4.41
N ASP A 56 -1.15 -18.88 -5.22
CA ASP A 56 -1.31 -19.12 -6.66
C ASP A 56 0.04 -19.10 -7.40
N CYS A 57 0.89 -18.09 -7.13
CA CYS A 57 2.24 -18.01 -7.68
C CYS A 57 3.08 -19.23 -7.31
N ALA A 58 3.06 -19.63 -6.03
CA ALA A 58 3.77 -20.82 -5.55
C ALA A 58 3.29 -22.10 -6.25
N SER A 59 1.98 -22.24 -6.51
CA SER A 59 1.42 -23.39 -7.23
C SER A 59 1.88 -23.49 -8.68
N LYS A 60 2.25 -22.35 -9.29
CA LYS A 60 2.72 -22.22 -10.67
C LYS A 60 4.25 -22.21 -10.79
N GLY A 61 4.97 -22.18 -9.68
CA GLY A 61 6.43 -22.04 -9.67
C GLY A 61 6.91 -20.68 -10.16
N ILE A 62 6.09 -19.64 -9.96
CA ILE A 62 6.38 -18.24 -10.35
C ILE A 62 6.77 -17.46 -9.10
N ASP A 63 7.76 -16.57 -9.21
CA ASP A 63 8.07 -15.63 -8.15
C ASP A 63 7.00 -14.51 -8.11
N PRO A 64 6.26 -14.33 -7.00
CA PRO A 64 5.32 -13.22 -6.85
C PRO A 64 5.96 -11.85 -7.11
N ALA A 65 7.26 -11.71 -6.84
CA ALA A 65 7.99 -10.45 -7.03
C ALA A 65 8.05 -10.01 -8.50
N ASP A 66 8.07 -10.97 -9.42
CA ASP A 66 8.18 -10.73 -10.85
C ASP A 66 6.84 -10.35 -11.51
N GLN A 67 5.73 -10.40 -10.77
CA GLN A 67 4.39 -10.12 -11.32
C GLN A 67 4.01 -8.64 -11.28
N GLY A 68 4.75 -7.80 -10.55
CA GLY A 68 4.48 -6.37 -10.45
C GLY A 68 3.34 -6.00 -9.48
N ASP A 69 2.75 -6.96 -8.77
CA ASP A 69 1.70 -6.71 -7.78
C ASP A 69 2.29 -6.22 -6.45
N PRO A 70 1.72 -5.17 -5.82
CA PRO A 70 2.21 -4.61 -4.56
C PRO A 70 1.93 -5.57 -3.40
N ILE A 71 2.97 -6.21 -2.87
CA ILE A 71 2.87 -7.13 -1.71
C ILE A 71 3.60 -6.59 -0.46
N GLY A 72 4.32 -5.48 -0.61
CA GLY A 72 5.12 -4.82 0.42
C GLY A 72 4.31 -4.09 1.49
N ASP A 73 4.91 -3.96 2.67
CA ASP A 73 4.33 -3.29 3.85
C ASP A 73 5.03 -1.95 4.14
N ASN A 74 5.15 -1.13 3.11
CA ASN A 74 5.77 0.21 3.18
C ASN A 74 4.88 1.28 3.84
N CYS A 75 3.79 0.82 4.45
CA CYS A 75 2.75 1.62 5.08
C CYS A 75 2.73 1.43 6.60
N SER A 76 3.72 0.73 7.16
CA SER A 76 3.84 0.50 8.60
C SER A 76 4.04 1.82 9.38
N GLY A 77 3.24 2.02 10.42
CA GLY A 77 3.34 3.19 11.30
C GLY A 77 2.53 4.42 10.87
N TYR A 78 1.80 4.35 9.75
CA TYR A 78 0.96 5.46 9.28
C TYR A 78 -0.50 5.27 9.66
N PRO A 79 -1.04 6.00 10.66
CA PRO A 79 -2.45 5.93 11.00
C PRO A 79 -3.30 6.58 9.90
N TYR A 80 -4.54 6.10 9.75
CA TYR A 80 -5.49 6.66 8.81
C TYR A 80 -5.98 8.04 9.26
N LEU A 81 -5.47 9.12 8.63
CA LEU A 81 -5.90 10.49 8.90
C LEU A 81 -6.42 11.16 7.61
N LYS A 82 -7.69 11.59 7.58
CA LYS A 82 -8.26 12.24 6.39
C LYS A 82 -7.77 13.68 6.15
N HIS A 83 -7.51 14.41 7.22
CA HIS A 83 -7.28 15.87 7.16
C HIS A 83 -5.84 16.29 7.43
N VAL A 84 -4.99 15.36 7.86
CA VAL A 84 -3.60 15.62 8.22
C VAL A 84 -2.70 14.91 7.22
N GLU A 85 -1.81 15.66 6.60
CA GLU A 85 -0.79 15.12 5.69
C GLU A 85 0.36 14.48 6.48
N GLN A 86 0.89 13.36 6.01
CA GLN A 86 1.87 12.50 6.69
C GLN A 86 2.94 12.02 5.69
N GLY A 87 4.19 11.99 6.10
CA GLY A 87 5.29 11.52 5.25
C GLY A 87 6.62 12.11 5.71
N TYR A 88 7.74 11.56 5.22
CA TYR A 88 9.09 11.93 5.67
C TYR A 88 9.50 13.38 5.34
N ASP A 89 8.74 14.08 4.51
CA ASP A 89 8.98 15.46 4.11
C ASP A 89 8.12 16.49 4.86
N LYS A 90 7.22 16.04 5.75
CA LYS A 90 6.39 16.93 6.58
C LYS A 90 7.12 17.26 7.87
N LYS A 91 7.20 18.56 8.18
CA LYS A 91 7.67 19.04 9.48
C LYS A 91 6.53 18.87 10.48
N ASN A 92 6.80 18.13 11.56
CA ASN A 92 5.91 18.00 12.72
C ASN A 92 5.67 19.36 13.39
#